data_AF-A0A950GMR2-F1
#
_entry.id   AF-A0A950GMR2-F1
#
_cell.length_a   1.000
_cell.length_b   1.000
_cell.length_c   1.000
_cell.angle_alpha   90.00
_cell.angle_beta   90.00
_cell.angle_gamma   90.00
#
_symmetry.space_group_name_H-M   'P 1'
#
loop_
_entity.id
_entity.type
_entity.pdbx_description
1 polymer ?
#
loop_
_entity_poly.entity_id
_entity_poly.type
_entity_poly.pdbx_seq_one_letter_code
_entity_poly.pdbx_strand_id
1 'polypeptide(L)'
;MSGSRRKRYRALSLPIGAALLLAGLAHAEAAGDDLPALCASLGNDDTLRDYRPSLRAGTVKAFRAMFPGSKTPPDDAMLEAQAKFRCMGGKVHVCFIGANLPCGRLNTSRQNEGAENFCRTDPEADFVPLVATGHDSIYAYRCHDGKAEILRVSYELDERGFAKSLWMVLPEP
;
A
#
# COMPACT_ATOMS: atom_id res chain seq x y z
N MET A 1 8.33 54.08 -81.27
CA MET A 1 9.40 53.13 -80.85
C MET A 1 9.71 53.37 -79.38
N SER A 2 9.98 52.29 -78.62
CA SER A 2 10.37 52.28 -77.19
C SER A 2 9.20 52.49 -76.20
N GLY A 3 8.90 51.62 -75.25
CA GLY A 3 9.49 50.36 -74.81
C GLY A 3 8.72 49.89 -73.56
N SER A 4 8.04 48.74 -73.65
CA SER A 4 7.30 48.10 -72.56
C SER A 4 8.28 47.49 -71.55
N ARG A 5 8.39 48.07 -70.35
CA ARG A 5 9.21 47.52 -69.25
C ARG A 5 8.37 46.56 -68.42
N ARG A 6 8.53 45.27 -68.69
CA ARG A 6 8.09 44.16 -67.80
C ARG A 6 8.90 44.22 -66.50
N LYS A 7 8.25 44.48 -65.37
CA LYS A 7 8.86 44.26 -64.04
C LYS A 7 8.85 42.76 -63.75
N ARG A 8 10.04 42.16 -63.78
CA ARG A 8 10.32 40.81 -63.27
C ARG A 8 10.40 40.89 -61.75
N TYR A 9 9.43 40.34 -61.03
CA TYR A 9 9.59 40.09 -59.60
C TYR A 9 10.35 38.77 -59.43
N ARG A 10 11.58 38.87 -58.92
CA ARG A 10 12.39 37.72 -58.50
C ARG A 10 11.72 37.09 -57.27
N ALA A 11 11.41 35.81 -57.36
CA ALA A 11 11.15 34.97 -56.21
C ALA A 11 12.40 34.96 -55.31
N LEU A 12 12.24 35.35 -54.06
CA LEU A 12 13.24 35.14 -53.03
C LEU A 12 12.70 34.11 -52.05
N SER A 13 13.30 32.94 -52.11
CA SER A 13 13.10 31.78 -51.26
C SER A 13 13.47 32.13 -49.81
N LEU A 14 12.52 31.99 -48.88
CA LEU A 14 12.81 31.97 -47.44
C LEU A 14 12.78 30.50 -46.96
N PRO A 15 13.77 30.05 -46.15
CA PRO A 15 13.90 28.66 -45.77
C PRO A 15 12.79 28.27 -44.77
N ILE A 16 12.26 27.07 -44.99
CA ILE A 16 11.36 26.36 -44.07
C ILE A 16 12.18 26.03 -42.81
N GLY A 17 12.04 26.86 -41.78
CA GLY A 17 12.51 26.53 -40.44
C GLY A 17 11.55 25.51 -39.81
N ALA A 18 11.85 24.22 -39.95
CA ALA A 18 11.19 23.18 -39.17
C ALA A 18 11.67 23.28 -37.72
N ALA A 19 10.95 24.05 -36.89
CA ALA A 19 11.11 24.00 -35.45
C ALA A 19 10.52 22.66 -34.95
N LEU A 20 11.40 21.73 -34.59
CA LEU A 20 11.01 20.50 -33.88
C LEU A 20 10.34 20.87 -32.55
N LEU A 21 9.03 20.64 -32.48
CA LEU A 21 8.30 20.53 -31.22
C LEU A 21 8.67 19.19 -30.55
N LEU A 22 9.79 19.16 -29.83
CA LEU A 22 10.08 18.14 -28.83
C LEU A 22 9.67 18.69 -27.46
N ALA A 23 8.36 18.68 -27.19
CA ALA A 23 7.83 18.97 -25.87
C ALA A 23 6.82 17.89 -25.49
N GLY A 24 7.17 17.05 -24.51
CA GLY A 24 6.19 16.25 -23.80
C GLY A 24 6.54 14.77 -23.55
N LEU A 25 7.73 14.46 -23.02
CA LEU A 25 7.98 13.19 -22.32
C LEU A 25 8.89 13.43 -21.12
N ALA A 26 8.41 14.17 -20.11
CA ALA A 26 9.15 14.37 -18.87
C ALA A 26 8.22 14.62 -17.66
N HIS A 27 7.12 13.87 -17.52
CA HIS A 27 6.27 13.93 -16.32
C HIS A 27 5.80 12.57 -15.79
N ALA A 28 6.33 11.45 -16.31
CA ALA A 28 5.89 10.12 -15.88
C ALA A 28 6.73 9.53 -14.71
N GLU A 29 7.95 10.01 -14.46
CA GLU A 29 8.82 9.45 -13.42
C GLU A 29 8.48 9.95 -12.00
N ALA A 30 7.97 11.17 -11.84
CA ALA A 30 7.65 11.71 -10.52
C ALA A 30 6.34 11.14 -9.91
N ALA A 31 5.42 10.63 -10.74
CA ALA A 31 4.16 10.03 -10.27
C ALA A 31 4.39 8.70 -9.52
N GLY A 32 5.53 8.05 -9.76
CA GLY A 32 5.95 6.89 -8.99
C GLY A 32 6.42 7.24 -7.57
N ASP A 33 6.79 8.50 -7.31
CA ASP A 33 7.41 8.94 -6.05
C ASP A 33 6.48 9.67 -5.09
N ASP A 34 5.42 10.27 -5.61
CA ASP A 34 4.37 10.93 -4.83
C ASP A 34 3.19 9.98 -4.56
N LEU A 35 3.30 9.20 -3.49
CA LEU A 35 2.26 8.24 -3.10
C LEU A 35 0.90 8.91 -2.79
N PRO A 36 0.83 10.08 -2.13
CA PRO A 36 -0.41 10.85 -2.02
C PRO A 36 -1.08 11.15 -3.37
N ALA A 37 -0.35 11.71 -4.34
CA ALA A 37 -0.90 11.99 -5.67
C ALA A 37 -1.35 10.71 -6.39
N LEU A 38 -0.57 9.62 -6.25
CA LEU A 38 -0.93 8.32 -6.80
C LEU A 38 -2.25 7.80 -6.21
N CYS A 39 -2.40 7.84 -4.88
CA CYS A 39 -3.63 7.39 -4.24
C CYS A 39 -4.83 8.25 -4.61
N ALA A 40 -4.66 9.57 -4.72
CA ALA A 40 -5.73 10.47 -5.17
C ALA A 40 -6.24 10.12 -6.57
N SER A 41 -5.34 9.68 -7.46
CA SER A 41 -5.68 9.24 -8.83
C SER A 41 -6.34 7.86 -8.86
N LEU A 42 -5.81 6.89 -8.10
CA LEU A 42 -6.28 5.50 -8.12
C LEU A 42 -7.56 5.29 -7.31
N GLY A 43 -7.79 6.08 -6.27
CA GLY A 43 -8.82 5.82 -5.27
C GLY A 43 -8.46 4.63 -4.38
N ASN A 44 -8.77 3.42 -4.85
CA ASN A 44 -8.47 2.17 -4.15
C ASN A 44 -7.43 1.36 -4.92
N ASP A 45 -6.36 0.96 -4.23
CA ASP A 45 -5.38 0.02 -4.76
C ASP A 45 -4.74 -0.75 -3.61
N ASP A 46 -4.88 -2.07 -3.67
CA ASP A 46 -4.47 -3.01 -2.62
C ASP A 46 -3.01 -3.44 -2.75
N THR A 47 -2.29 -2.94 -3.75
CA THR A 47 -0.85 -3.19 -3.91
C THR A 47 -0.09 -2.62 -2.71
N LEU A 48 0.54 -3.51 -1.93
CA LEU A 48 1.38 -3.12 -0.81
C LEU A 48 2.67 -2.50 -1.31
N ARG A 49 2.97 -1.30 -0.81
CA ARG A 49 4.15 -0.51 -1.18
C ARG A 49 5.08 -0.34 0.02
N ASP A 50 6.36 -0.23 -0.28
CA ASP A 50 7.39 0.00 0.71
C ASP A 50 7.44 1.46 1.18
N TYR A 51 8.09 1.65 2.32
CA TYR A 51 8.36 2.96 2.89
C TYR A 51 9.18 3.85 1.96
N ARG A 52 8.94 5.15 2.07
CA ARG A 52 9.68 6.21 1.39
C ARG A 52 10.01 7.31 2.39
N PRO A 53 11.22 7.90 2.36
CA PRO A 53 11.58 9.00 3.26
C PRO A 53 10.64 10.20 3.19
N SER A 54 10.00 10.46 2.04
CA SER A 54 8.99 11.52 1.88
C SER A 54 7.76 11.33 2.79
N LEU A 55 7.46 10.10 3.23
CA LEU A 55 6.32 9.76 4.07
C LEU A 55 6.66 9.75 5.56
N ARG A 56 7.90 10.06 5.94
CA ARG A 56 8.42 9.88 7.30
C ARG A 56 7.57 10.53 8.37
N ALA A 57 7.26 11.81 8.22
CA ALA A 57 6.54 12.58 9.23
C ALA A 57 5.16 11.99 9.54
N GLY A 58 4.38 11.70 8.49
CA GLY A 58 3.08 11.05 8.60
C GLY A 58 3.19 9.63 9.19
N THR A 59 4.21 8.88 8.77
CA THR A 59 4.44 7.49 9.22
C THR A 59 4.77 7.43 10.71
N VAL A 60 5.65 8.32 11.20
CA VAL A 60 5.98 8.45 12.63
C VAL A 60 4.73 8.81 13.45
N LYS A 61 3.88 9.71 12.94
CA LYS A 61 2.64 10.11 13.60
C LYS A 61 1.64 8.94 13.67
N ALA A 62 1.48 8.19 12.58
CA ALA A 62 0.64 7.00 12.55
C ALA A 62 1.17 5.90 13.49
N PHE A 63 2.49 5.69 13.52
CA PHE A 63 3.13 4.73 14.43
C PHE A 63 2.84 5.07 15.90
N ARG A 64 3.00 6.33 16.30
CA ARG A 64 2.71 6.77 17.68
C ARG A 64 1.24 6.61 18.05
N ALA A 65 0.33 6.83 17.10
CA ALA A 65 -1.10 6.64 17.32
C ALA A 65 -1.46 5.16 17.50
N MET A 66 -0.82 4.27 16.73
CA MET A 66 -1.06 2.82 16.82
C MET A 66 -0.35 2.18 18.03
N PHE A 67 0.82 2.69 18.42
CA PHE A 67 1.64 2.16 19.51
C PHE A 67 1.92 3.24 20.58
N PRO A 68 0.91 3.70 21.33
CA PRO A 68 1.06 4.80 22.28
C PRO A 68 2.03 4.49 23.45
N GLY A 69 2.29 3.21 23.72
CA GLY A 69 3.27 2.78 24.72
C GLY A 69 4.73 2.83 24.27
N SER A 70 5.01 3.09 22.98
CA SER A 70 6.39 3.17 22.50
C SER A 70 7.07 4.46 22.96
N LYS A 71 8.19 4.31 23.69
CA LYS A 71 8.98 5.45 24.20
C LYS A 71 9.95 6.00 23.17
N THR A 72 10.36 5.17 22.22
CA THR A 72 11.33 5.53 21.19
C THR A 72 10.60 5.71 19.86
N PRO A 73 10.78 6.87 19.18
CA PRO A 73 10.28 7.03 17.84
C PRO A 73 10.91 5.99 16.89
N PRO A 74 10.16 5.53 15.87
CA PRO A 74 10.73 4.65 14.86
C PRO A 74 11.84 5.39 14.09
N ASP A 75 12.97 4.74 13.84
CA ASP A 75 13.97 5.19 12.88
C ASP A 75 13.61 4.73 11.45
N ASP A 76 14.32 5.24 10.46
CA ASP A 76 13.99 4.94 9.06
C ASP A 76 14.22 3.46 8.73
N ALA A 77 15.24 2.82 9.30
CA ALA A 77 15.50 1.40 9.08
C ALA A 77 14.32 0.53 9.57
N MET A 78 13.75 0.84 10.73
CA MET A 78 12.57 0.15 11.22
C MET A 78 11.33 0.42 10.35
N LEU A 79 11.16 1.67 9.89
CA LEU A 79 10.05 2.02 8.98
C LEU A 79 10.18 1.30 7.63
N GLU A 80 11.38 1.19 7.06
CA GLU A 80 11.65 0.43 5.85
C GLU A 80 11.30 -1.05 6.00
N ALA A 81 11.67 -1.64 7.13
CA ALA A 81 11.42 -3.05 7.40
C ALA A 81 9.94 -3.36 7.66
N GLN A 82 9.19 -2.44 8.29
CA GLN A 82 7.89 -2.76 8.88
C GLN A 82 6.72 -2.01 8.24
N ALA A 83 6.90 -0.79 7.75
CA ALA A 83 5.79 0.00 7.22
C ALA A 83 5.42 -0.48 5.81
N LYS A 84 4.13 -0.77 5.61
CA LYS A 84 3.53 -1.04 4.30
C LYS A 84 2.40 -0.07 4.03
N PHE A 85 2.31 0.37 2.78
CA PHE A 85 1.36 1.37 2.35
C PHE A 85 0.41 0.82 1.30
N ARG A 86 -0.83 1.32 1.29
CA ARG A 86 -1.82 1.06 0.23
C ARG A 86 -2.69 2.28 0.00
N CYS A 87 -3.43 2.29 -1.10
CA CYS A 87 -4.43 3.32 -1.36
C CYS A 87 -5.82 2.86 -0.91
N MET A 88 -6.51 3.69 -0.14
CA MET A 88 -7.91 3.49 0.23
C MET A 88 -8.65 4.82 0.20
N GLY A 89 -9.73 4.89 -0.58
CA GLY A 89 -10.58 6.06 -0.68
C GLY A 89 -9.84 7.32 -1.12
N GLY A 90 -8.85 7.19 -2.00
CA GLY A 90 -8.05 8.32 -2.47
C GLY A 90 -6.90 8.71 -1.54
N LYS A 91 -6.76 8.04 -0.40
CA LYS A 91 -5.79 8.38 0.65
C LYS A 91 -4.73 7.31 0.81
N VAL A 92 -3.56 7.74 1.26
CA VAL A 92 -2.51 6.83 1.68
C VAL A 92 -2.90 6.25 3.04
N HIS A 93 -2.85 4.93 3.16
CA HIS A 93 -2.94 4.23 4.43
C HIS A 93 -1.64 3.51 4.72
N VAL A 94 -1.30 3.39 6.00
CA VAL A 94 -0.12 2.69 6.49
C VAL A 94 -0.49 1.61 7.49
N CYS A 95 0.18 0.47 7.38
CA CYS A 95 0.17 -0.65 8.31
C CYS A 95 1.62 -0.99 8.71
N PHE A 96 1.81 -1.56 9.90
CA PHE A 96 3.13 -1.97 10.39
C PHE A 96 3.17 -3.49 10.59
N ILE A 97 4.08 -4.15 9.87
CA ILE A 97 4.32 -5.59 10.01
C ILE A 97 4.96 -5.86 11.38
N GLY A 98 4.44 -6.87 12.06
CA GLY A 98 4.98 -7.38 13.31
C GLY A 98 4.49 -8.81 13.57
N ALA A 99 4.89 -9.39 14.70
CA ALA A 99 4.62 -10.80 15.01
C ALA A 99 3.14 -11.19 14.83
N ASN A 100 2.20 -10.31 15.18
CA ASN A 100 0.76 -10.58 15.06
C ASN A 100 0.02 -9.48 14.29
N LEU A 101 0.73 -8.76 13.41
CA LEU A 101 0.21 -7.61 12.67
C LEU A 101 0.31 -7.87 11.16
N PRO A 102 -0.58 -8.70 10.60
CA PRO A 102 -0.61 -8.96 9.16
C PRO A 102 -1.15 -7.74 8.40
N CYS A 103 -0.31 -7.15 7.54
CA CYS A 103 -0.77 -6.10 6.62
C CYS A 103 -1.45 -6.66 5.36
N GLY A 104 -1.36 -7.96 5.10
CA GLY A 104 -1.99 -8.59 3.94
C GLY A 104 -3.51 -8.74 4.08
N ARG A 105 -4.13 -9.28 3.02
CA ARG A 105 -5.48 -9.84 3.12
C ARG A 105 -5.48 -10.99 4.12
N LEU A 106 -6.56 -11.09 4.89
CA LEU A 106 -6.71 -12.14 5.88
C LEU A 106 -7.52 -13.31 5.33
N ASN A 107 -7.13 -14.52 5.74
CA ASN A 107 -7.79 -15.76 5.41
C ASN A 107 -9.08 -15.90 6.23
N THR A 108 -10.20 -16.00 5.52
CA THR A 108 -11.55 -16.10 6.08
C THR A 108 -12.10 -17.53 6.12
N SER A 109 -11.29 -18.52 5.74
CA SER A 109 -11.62 -19.93 5.86
C SER A 109 -11.81 -20.31 7.34
N ARG A 110 -12.91 -20.98 7.64
CA ARG A 110 -13.15 -21.55 8.98
C ARG A 110 -12.35 -22.83 9.19
N GLN A 111 -12.05 -23.55 8.12
CA GLN A 111 -11.21 -24.76 8.15
C GLN A 111 -9.74 -24.34 8.25
N ASN A 112 -9.03 -24.92 9.22
CA ASN A 112 -7.63 -24.61 9.49
C ASN A 112 -6.88 -25.88 9.90
N GLU A 113 -6.16 -26.49 8.96
CA GLU A 113 -5.45 -27.75 9.19
C GLU A 113 -4.40 -27.63 10.29
N GLY A 114 -3.74 -26.47 10.40
CA GLY A 114 -2.74 -26.24 11.44
C GLY A 114 -3.36 -26.23 12.85
N ALA A 115 -4.56 -25.68 12.99
CA ALA A 115 -5.32 -25.75 14.24
C ALA A 115 -5.77 -27.18 14.55
N GLU A 116 -6.30 -27.92 13.57
CA GLU A 116 -6.71 -29.31 13.75
C GLU A 116 -5.53 -30.22 14.12
N ASN A 117 -4.35 -29.97 13.54
CA ASN A 117 -3.13 -30.69 13.86
C ASN A 117 -2.66 -30.39 15.29
N PHE A 118 -2.72 -29.13 15.70
CA PHE A 118 -2.38 -28.73 17.06
C PHE A 118 -3.30 -29.38 18.09
N CYS A 119 -4.62 -29.35 17.87
CA CYS A 119 -5.59 -29.92 18.82
C CYS A 119 -5.49 -31.45 18.94
N ARG A 120 -5.02 -32.16 17.91
CA ARG A 120 -4.70 -33.59 18.04
C ARG A 120 -3.56 -33.88 19.02
N THR A 121 -2.65 -32.93 19.19
CA THR A 121 -1.51 -33.06 20.13
C THR A 121 -1.82 -32.50 21.52
N ASP A 122 -2.67 -31.48 21.60
CA ASP A 122 -3.09 -30.84 22.84
C ASP A 122 -4.63 -30.67 22.84
N PRO A 123 -5.40 -31.67 23.31
CA PRO A 123 -6.82 -31.79 23.01
C PRO A 123 -7.73 -30.79 23.72
N GLU A 124 -7.27 -30.17 24.80
CA GLU A 124 -8.05 -29.26 25.65
C GLU A 124 -7.39 -27.87 25.79
N ALA A 125 -6.48 -27.52 24.88
CA ALA A 125 -5.82 -26.21 24.90
C ALA A 125 -6.83 -25.05 24.74
N ASP A 126 -6.78 -24.09 25.66
CA ASP A 126 -7.64 -22.90 25.62
C ASP A 126 -7.38 -21.98 24.40
N PHE A 127 -6.22 -22.11 23.77
CA PHE A 127 -5.82 -21.31 22.61
C PHE A 127 -4.82 -22.05 21.72
N VAL A 128 -5.04 -21.96 20.40
CA VAL A 128 -4.11 -22.44 19.37
C VAL A 128 -3.19 -21.31 18.90
N PRO A 129 -1.86 -21.45 18.99
CA PRO A 129 -0.89 -20.44 18.55
C PRO A 129 -1.01 -20.03 17.07
N LEU A 130 -0.74 -18.76 16.76
CA LEU A 130 -0.76 -18.25 15.38
C LEU A 130 0.30 -18.90 14.47
N VAL A 131 1.38 -19.44 15.04
CA VAL A 131 2.35 -20.24 14.28
C VAL A 131 1.73 -21.53 13.74
N ALA A 132 0.72 -22.07 14.43
CA ALA A 132 -0.04 -23.23 13.96
C ALA A 132 -1.16 -22.80 13.01
N THR A 133 -1.94 -21.77 13.36
CA THR A 133 -3.10 -21.37 12.54
C THR A 133 -2.72 -20.60 11.27
N GLY A 134 -1.50 -20.08 11.19
CA GLY A 134 -1.14 -19.03 10.24
C GLY A 134 -1.44 -17.64 10.80
N HIS A 135 -0.54 -16.69 10.52
CA HIS A 135 -0.65 -15.30 10.98
C HIS A 135 -1.71 -14.48 10.24
N ASP A 136 -2.25 -15.01 9.14
CA ASP A 136 -3.28 -14.39 8.31
C ASP A 136 -4.70 -14.86 8.65
N SER A 137 -4.89 -15.84 9.55
CA SER A 137 -6.21 -16.29 9.97
C SER A 137 -7.00 -15.18 10.68
N ILE A 138 -8.26 -14.96 10.29
CA ILE A 138 -9.16 -14.07 11.05
C ILE A 138 -9.74 -14.73 12.30
N TYR A 139 -9.60 -16.04 12.46
CA TYR A 139 -10.16 -16.77 13.59
C TYR A 139 -9.08 -17.13 14.60
N ALA A 140 -9.37 -16.91 15.87
CA ALA A 140 -8.67 -17.57 16.96
C ALA A 140 -9.38 -18.89 17.27
N TYR A 141 -8.60 -19.91 17.58
CA TYR A 141 -9.10 -21.26 17.86
C TYR A 141 -8.75 -21.67 19.28
N ARG A 142 -9.56 -22.57 19.83
CA ARG A 142 -9.27 -23.40 21.01
C ARG A 142 -9.43 -24.87 20.64
N CYS A 143 -9.01 -25.76 21.50
CA CYS A 143 -9.19 -27.19 21.35
C CYS A 143 -10.26 -27.70 22.31
N HIS A 144 -11.09 -28.62 21.83
CA HIS A 144 -12.06 -29.34 22.65
C HIS A 144 -12.24 -30.74 22.05
N ASP A 145 -12.00 -31.77 22.87
CA ASP A 145 -12.02 -33.18 22.46
C ASP A 145 -11.15 -33.43 21.21
N GLY A 146 -9.96 -32.82 21.18
CA GLY A 146 -8.99 -32.99 20.10
C GLY A 146 -9.33 -32.28 18.78
N LYS A 147 -10.37 -31.44 18.75
CA LYS A 147 -10.83 -30.71 17.56
C LYS A 147 -10.65 -29.21 17.72
N ALA A 148 -10.37 -28.53 16.61
CA ALA A 148 -10.30 -27.07 16.61
C ALA A 148 -11.70 -26.45 16.62
N GLU A 149 -11.99 -25.65 17.63
CA GLU A 149 -13.20 -24.82 17.71
C GLU A 149 -12.82 -23.34 17.54
N ILE A 150 -13.63 -22.59 16.78
CA ILE A 150 -13.45 -21.13 16.67
C ILE A 150 -13.83 -20.50 18.00
N LEU A 151 -12.84 -19.91 18.67
CA LEU A 151 -13.01 -19.17 19.91
C LEU A 151 -13.59 -17.78 19.65
N ARG A 152 -13.06 -17.07 18.65
CA ARG A 152 -13.49 -15.72 18.27
C ARG A 152 -12.99 -15.30 16.89
N VAL A 153 -13.60 -14.25 16.35
CA VAL A 153 -13.03 -13.48 15.23
C VAL A 153 -12.04 -12.45 15.79
N SER A 154 -10.85 -12.37 15.20
CA SER A 154 -9.75 -11.49 15.63
C SER A 154 -9.78 -10.11 15.00
N TYR A 155 -10.31 -9.99 13.78
CA TYR A 155 -10.30 -8.74 13.04
C TYR A 155 -11.63 -8.50 12.34
N GLU A 156 -12.09 -7.25 12.39
CA GLU A 156 -13.08 -6.74 11.45
C GLU A 156 -12.37 -6.40 10.14
N LEU A 157 -12.87 -6.92 9.02
CA LEU A 157 -12.28 -6.69 7.69
C LEU A 157 -12.97 -5.53 6.98
N ASP A 158 -12.20 -4.76 6.23
CA ASP A 158 -12.75 -3.91 5.17
C ASP A 158 -13.32 -4.76 4.03
N GLU A 159 -14.06 -4.13 3.11
CA GLU A 159 -14.69 -4.80 1.96
C GLU A 159 -13.69 -5.52 1.04
N ARG A 160 -12.39 -5.25 1.21
CA ARG A 160 -11.29 -5.77 0.38
C ARG A 160 -10.47 -6.86 1.11
N GLY A 161 -10.89 -7.24 2.32
CA GLY A 161 -10.33 -8.37 3.08
C GLY A 161 -9.18 -8.03 4.01
N PHE A 162 -8.96 -6.75 4.35
CA PHE A 162 -7.88 -6.33 5.25
C PHE A 162 -8.41 -5.92 6.62
N ALA A 163 -7.66 -6.17 7.69
CA ALA A 163 -8.07 -5.79 9.05
C ALA A 163 -8.16 -4.26 9.20
N LYS A 164 -9.36 -3.72 9.43
CA LYS A 164 -9.59 -2.26 9.54
C LYS A 164 -8.71 -1.61 10.59
N SER A 165 -8.57 -2.26 11.75
CA SER A 165 -7.81 -1.76 12.89
C SER A 165 -6.30 -1.70 12.67
N LEU A 166 -5.76 -2.37 11.64
CA LEU A 166 -4.32 -2.40 11.33
C LEU A 166 -3.92 -1.35 10.27
N TRP A 167 -4.88 -0.63 9.70
CA TRP A 167 -4.64 0.30 8.58
C TRP A 167 -5.00 1.73 8.95
N MET A 168 -3.99 2.53 9.28
CA MET A 168 -4.16 3.94 9.64
C MET A 168 -4.15 4.82 8.40
N VAL A 169 -5.06 5.80 8.30
CA VAL A 169 -4.91 6.89 7.33
C VAL A 169 -3.58 7.58 7.64
N LEU A 170 -2.73 7.76 6.64
CA LEU A 170 -1.52 8.54 6.79
C LEU A 170 -1.94 10.01 7.00
N PRO A 171 -1.63 10.64 8.13
CA PRO A 171 -2.00 12.03 8.34
C PRO A 171 -1.27 12.90 7.33
N GLU A 172 -1.98 13.88 6.77
CA GLU A 172 -1.33 14.93 5.99
C GLU A 172 -0.30 15.67 6.87
N PRO A 173 0.83 16.11 6.28
CA PRO A 173 1.87 16.84 6.99
C PRO A 173 1.37 18.13 7.66
#